data_AF-A0A0Q9L824-F1
#
_entry.id   AF-A0A0Q9L824-F1
#
_cell.length_a   1.000
_cell.length_b   1.000
_cell.length_c   1.000
_cell.angle_alpha   90.00
_cell.angle_beta   90.00
_cell.angle_gamma   90.00
#
_symmetry.space_group_name_H-M   'P 1'
#
loop_
_entity.id
_entity.type
_entity.pdbx_description
1 polymer ?
#
loop_
_entity_poly.entity_id
_entity_poly.type
_entity_poly.pdbx_seq_one_letter_code
_entity_poly.pdbx_strand_id
1 'polypeptide(L)'
;MYCPYCKEELKVNNEELYCKAGESYFSKHMEKVFNVAIDNSKEVEVRIPKVENSEAGRFFCVNCGSKMMKIESMHEVCTCCGFEINKRTFYEIIELNPHRSFR
;
A
#
# COMPACT_ATOMS: atom_id res chain seq x y z
N MET A 1 2.99 -6.16 8.57
CA MET A 1 2.46 -5.27 7.51
C MET A 1 2.98 -3.86 7.78
N TYR A 2 3.26 -3.09 6.73
CA TYR A 2 3.81 -1.75 6.81
C TYR A 2 2.75 -0.70 6.44
N CYS A 3 2.88 0.49 7.03
CA CYS A 3 2.00 1.61 6.72
C CYS A 3 2.23 2.06 5.27
N PRO A 4 1.17 2.11 4.43
CA PRO A 4 1.31 2.53 3.04
C PRO A 4 1.78 3.99 2.89
N TYR A 5 1.66 4.81 3.94
CA TYR A 5 2.03 6.22 3.91
C TYR A 5 3.47 6.50 4.31
N CYS A 6 3.97 5.82 5.33
CA CYS A 6 5.24 6.19 5.97
C CYS A 6 6.18 5.01 6.21
N LYS A 7 5.89 3.82 5.64
CA LYS A 7 6.68 2.59 5.78
C LYS A 7 6.76 2.01 7.20
N GLU A 8 6.41 2.74 8.25
CA GLU A 8 6.45 2.23 9.62
C GLU A 8 5.61 0.96 9.81
N GLU A 9 6.07 0.06 10.68
CA GLU A 9 5.33 -1.17 11.00
C GLU A 9 3.98 -0.86 11.63
N LEU A 10 2.93 -1.49 11.10
CA LEU A 10 1.59 -1.44 11.68
C LEU A 10 1.52 -2.41 12.87
N LYS A 11 0.95 -1.94 13.97
CA LYS A 11 0.66 -2.76 15.15
C LYS A 11 -0.83 -3.00 15.26
N VAL A 12 -1.23 -4.13 15.84
CA VAL A 12 -2.65 -4.37 16.14
C VAL A 12 -3.02 -3.62 17.42
N ASN A 13 -4.07 -2.81 17.37
CA ASN A 13 -4.66 -2.12 18.51
C ASN A 13 -6.19 -2.15 18.37
N ASN A 14 -6.91 -2.64 19.38
CA ASN A 14 -8.37 -2.82 19.33
C ASN A 14 -8.85 -3.53 18.06
N GLU A 15 -8.13 -4.59 17.66
CA GLU A 15 -8.43 -5.38 16.46
C GLU A 15 -8.31 -4.63 15.11
N GLU A 16 -7.72 -3.44 15.12
CA GLU A 16 -7.40 -2.65 13.92
C GLU A 16 -5.89 -2.50 13.75
N LEU A 17 -5.45 -2.28 12.51
CA LEU A 17 -4.06 -1.97 12.24
C LEU A 17 -3.81 -0.49 12.53
N TYR A 18 -2.85 -0.21 13.40
CA TYR A 18 -2.52 1.13 13.87
C TYR A 18 -1.11 1.53 13.46
N CYS A 19 -1.02 2.70 12.83
CA CYS A 19 0.24 3.39 12.57
C CYS A 19 0.47 4.47 13.62
N LYS A 20 1.48 4.29 14.46
CA LYS A 20 1.84 5.28 15.51
C LYS A 20 2.30 6.61 14.92
N ALA A 21 3.11 6.59 13.85
CA ALA A 21 3.68 7.80 13.26
C ALA A 21 2.62 8.71 12.62
N GLY A 22 1.57 8.13 12.04
CA GLY A 22 0.44 8.88 11.48
C GLY A 22 -0.66 9.21 12.46
N GLU A 23 -0.68 8.57 13.62
CA GLU A 23 -1.86 8.41 14.47
C GLU A 23 -3.08 7.96 13.65
N SER A 24 -2.86 6.97 12.78
CA SER A 24 -3.86 6.47 11.82
C SER A 24 -4.24 5.04 12.11
N TYR A 25 -5.52 4.74 11.90
CA TYR A 25 -6.06 3.39 11.99
C TYR A 25 -6.45 2.92 10.60
N PHE A 26 -6.27 1.63 10.34
CA PHE A 26 -6.81 0.91 9.21
C PHE A 26 -7.77 -0.14 9.75
N SER A 27 -9.03 -0.02 9.34
CA SER A 27 -10.09 -0.93 9.76
C SER A 27 -9.80 -2.38 9.35
N LYS A 28 -10.49 -3.35 9.98
CA LYS A 28 -10.45 -4.76 9.56
C LYS A 28 -10.78 -4.97 8.08
N HIS A 29 -11.63 -4.10 7.51
CA HIS A 29 -11.92 -4.13 6.09
C HIS A 29 -10.65 -3.87 5.26
N MET A 30 -9.88 -2.84 5.61
CA MET A 30 -8.63 -2.51 4.94
C MET A 30 -7.58 -3.60 5.11
N GLU A 31 -7.46 -4.16 6.32
CA GLU A 31 -6.58 -5.31 6.55
C GLU A 31 -6.92 -6.47 5.61
N LYS A 32 -8.21 -6.78 5.44
CA LYS A 32 -8.66 -7.81 4.49
C LYS A 32 -8.31 -7.46 3.05
N VAL A 33 -8.51 -6.21 2.64
CA VAL A 33 -8.13 -5.74 1.29
C VAL A 33 -6.62 -5.91 1.07
N PHE A 34 -5.80 -5.53 2.04
CA PHE A 34 -4.34 -5.70 1.96
C PHE A 34 -3.94 -7.17 1.86
N ASN A 35 -4.50 -8.04 2.71
CA ASN A 35 -4.16 -9.46 2.69
C ASN A 35 -4.54 -10.13 1.35
N VAL A 36 -5.73 -9.84 0.82
CA VAL A 36 -6.14 -10.35 -0.50
C VAL A 36 -5.19 -9.88 -1.60
N ALA A 37 -4.80 -8.59 -1.59
CA ALA A 37 -3.86 -8.06 -2.57
C ALA A 37 -2.44 -8.66 -2.42
N ILE A 38 -1.99 -8.94 -1.20
CA ILE A 38 -0.71 -9.63 -0.93
C ILE A 38 -0.74 -11.07 -1.46
N ASP A 39 -1.84 -11.79 -1.25
CA ASP A 39 -1.93 -13.18 -1.69
C ASP A 39 -1.98 -13.27 -3.22
N ASN A 40 -2.76 -12.39 -3.87
CA ASN A 40 -2.78 -12.29 -5.33
C ASN A 40 -1.41 -11.91 -5.91
N SER A 41 -0.61 -11.10 -5.19
CA SER A 41 0.70 -10.68 -5.70
C SER A 41 1.74 -11.81 -5.73
N LYS A 42 1.52 -12.91 -5.00
CA LYS A 42 2.37 -14.10 -5.06
C LYS A 42 2.07 -14.96 -6.29
N GLU A 43 0.84 -14.86 -6.82
CA GLU A 43 0.36 -15.68 -7.93
C GLU A 43 0.67 -15.07 -9.30
N VAL A 44 0.91 -13.76 -9.35
CA VAL A 44 1.15 -13.03 -10.60
C VAL A 44 2.62 -12.66 -10.71
N GLU A 45 3.33 -13.25 -11.68
CA GLU A 45 4.57 -12.66 -12.18
C GLU A 45 4.22 -11.28 -12.75
N VAL A 46 4.42 -10.24 -11.96
CA VAL A 46 4.25 -8.87 -12.44
C VAL A 46 5.30 -8.64 -13.51
N ARG A 47 4.88 -8.77 -14.77
CA ARG A 47 5.63 -8.28 -15.92
C ARG A 47 5.56 -6.76 -15.85
N ILE A 48 6.38 -6.17 -14.98
CA ILE A 48 6.56 -4.72 -14.92
C ILE A 48 7.06 -4.36 -16.31
N PRO A 49 6.26 -3.66 -17.13
CA PRO A 49 6.76 -3.19 -18.41
C PRO A 49 8.01 -2.37 -18.07
N LYS A 50 9.08 -2.48 -18.86
CA LYS A 50 10.19 -1.54 -18.73
C LYS A 50 9.63 -0.16 -19.13
N VAL A 51 8.98 0.52 -18.19
CA VAL A 51 8.42 1.85 -18.40
C VAL A 51 9.62 2.77 -18.33
N GLU A 52 10.03 3.31 -19.47
CA GLU A 52 11.20 4.19 -19.61
C GLU A 52 11.08 5.48 -18.77
N ASN A 53 9.92 5.74 -18.16
CA ASN A 53 9.64 6.83 -17.24
C ASN A 53 9.03 6.34 -15.92
N SER A 54 9.73 5.45 -15.19
CA SER A 54 9.26 5.01 -13.88
C SER A 54 9.39 6.12 -12.83
N GLU A 55 8.28 6.76 -12.48
CA GLU A 55 8.21 7.72 -11.38
C GLU A 55 8.06 7.01 -10.03
N ALA A 56 8.64 7.59 -8.97
CA ALA A 56 8.37 7.13 -7.61
C ALA A 56 6.87 7.32 -7.30
N GLY A 57 6.24 6.26 -6.80
CA GLY A 57 4.85 6.27 -6.35
C GLY A 57 4.65 7.10 -5.09
N ARG A 58 3.39 7.31 -4.73
CA ARG A 58 2.97 7.98 -3.52
C ARG A 58 3.12 7.06 -2.30
N PHE A 59 2.91 5.76 -2.46
CA PHE A 59 2.83 4.82 -1.33
C PHE A 59 4.08 3.96 -1.13
N PHE A 60 4.08 3.29 0.01
CA PHE A 60 4.96 2.19 0.35
C PHE A 60 4.19 0.88 0.32
N CYS A 61 4.87 -0.19 -0.06
CA CYS A 61 4.28 -1.52 -0.10
C CYS A 61 3.93 -1.97 1.31
N VAL A 62 2.67 -2.34 1.54
CA VAL A 62 2.20 -2.83 2.84
C VAL A 62 2.82 -4.19 3.21
N ASN A 63 3.31 -4.94 2.24
CA ASN A 63 3.95 -6.24 2.47
C ASN A 63 5.41 -6.09 2.91
N CYS A 64 6.24 -5.41 2.12
CA CYS A 64 7.70 -5.37 2.31
C CYS A 64 8.26 -3.97 2.68
N GLY A 65 7.42 -2.94 2.74
CA GLY A 65 7.80 -1.58 3.13
C GLY A 65 8.60 -0.81 2.06
N SER A 66 8.83 -1.39 0.89
CA SER A 66 9.56 -0.73 -0.20
C SER A 66 8.72 0.37 -0.84
N LYS A 67 9.36 1.45 -1.28
CA LYS A 67 8.69 2.53 -2.01
C LYS A 67 8.11 1.97 -3.32
N MET A 68 6.83 2.23 -3.57
CA MET A 68 6.16 1.70 -4.76
C MET A 68 6.50 2.55 -5.98
N MET A 69 6.36 1.95 -7.16
CA MET A 69 6.55 2.60 -8.45
C MET A 69 5.19 2.97 -9.03
N LYS A 70 5.06 4.18 -9.55
CA LYS A 70 3.85 4.62 -10.24
C LYS A 70 3.85 4.04 -11.65
N ILE A 71 2.76 3.36 -12.01
CA ILE A 71 2.55 2.83 -13.36
C ILE A 71 1.64 3.77 -14.15
N GLU A 72 0.56 4.25 -13.53
CA GLU A 72 -0.34 5.25 -14.09
C GLU A 72 -1.04 6.03 -12.95
N SER A 73 -2.01 6.89 -13.29
CA SER A 73 -2.74 7.64 -12.27
C SER A 73 -3.49 6.70 -11.32
N MET A 74 -3.23 6.83 -10.01
CA MET A 74 -3.85 6.01 -8.95
C MET A 74 -3.55 4.51 -9.06
N HIS A 75 -2.45 4.14 -9.71
CA HIS A 75 -2.01 2.76 -9.84
C HIS A 75 -0.51 2.68 -9.58
N GLU A 76 -0.16 1.99 -8.50
CA GLU A 76 1.23 1.80 -8.07
C GLU A 76 1.52 0.33 -7.81
N VAL A 77 2.74 -0.10 -8.13
CA VAL A 77 3.17 -1.49 -7.94
C VAL A 77 4.49 -1.56 -7.18
N CYS A 78 4.61 -2.58 -6.32
CA CYS A 78 5.85 -2.89 -5.64
C CYS A 78 6.73 -3.74 -6.54
N THR A 79 7.89 -3.23 -6.90
CA THR A 79 8.87 -3.95 -7.72
C THR A 79 9.53 -5.12 -7.00
N CYS A 80 9.44 -5.19 -5.66
CA CYS A 80 10.06 -6.25 -4.87
C CYS A 80 9.19 -7.50 -4.75
N CYS A 81 7.87 -7.34 -4.62
CA CYS A 81 6.96 -8.46 -4.33
C CYS A 81 5.67 -8.45 -5.16
N GLY A 82 5.56 -7.57 -6.15
CA GLY A 82 4.41 -7.48 -7.05
C GLY A 82 3.12 -6.92 -6.45
N PHE A 83 3.13 -6.49 -5.18
CA PHE A 83 1.93 -5.92 -4.54
C PHE A 83 1.45 -4.69 -5.29
N GLU A 84 0.15 -4.61 -5.59
CA GLU A 84 -0.44 -3.55 -6.40
C GLU A 84 -1.46 -2.74 -5.57
N ILE A 85 -1.37 -1.42 -5.67
CA ILE A 85 -2.44 -0.49 -5.27
C ILE A 85 -3.06 0.02 -6.56
N ASN A 86 -4.19 -0.56 -6.95
CA ASN A 86 -4.99 -0.06 -8.07
C ASN A 86 -5.89 1.09 -7.63
N LYS A 87 -6.61 1.68 -8.60
CA LYS A 87 -7.49 2.83 -8.38
C LYS A 87 -8.51 2.63 -7.24
N ARG A 88 -9.05 1.43 -7.06
CA ARG A 88 -10.01 1.16 -5.99
C ARG A 88 -9.34 1.22 -4.63
N THR A 89 -8.26 0.45 -4.45
CA THR A 89 -7.50 0.42 -3.20
C THR A 89 -6.90 1.79 -2.87
N PHE A 90 -6.51 2.56 -3.89
CA PHE A 90 -6.04 3.93 -3.74
C PHE A 90 -7.06 4.83 -3.02
N TYR A 91 -8.32 4.84 -3.47
CA TYR A 91 -9.38 5.62 -2.81
C TYR A 91 -9.69 5.10 -1.40
N GLU A 92 -9.79 3.78 -1.23
CA GLU A 92 -10.04 3.18 0.09
C GLU A 92 -8.94 3.57 1.09
N ILE A 93 -7.67 3.59 0.67
CA ILE A 93 -6.55 4.05 1.52
C ILE A 93 -6.74 5.55 1.88
N ILE A 94 -6.89 6.42 0.88
CA ILE A 94 -6.86 7.88 1.10
C ILE A 94 -8.10 8.41 1.82
N GLU A 95 -9.29 7.97 1.41
CA GLU A 95 -10.54 8.54 1.91
C GLU A 95 -10.90 8.01 3.30
N LEU A 96 -10.62 6.73 3.56
CA LEU A 96 -11.04 6.08 4.80
C LEU A 96 -9.96 6.09 5.88
N ASN A 97 -8.69 6.27 5.51
CA ASN A 97 -7.56 6.13 6.44
C ASN A 97 -6.61 7.34 6.33
N PRO A 98 -7.05 8.54 6.73
CA PRO A 98 -6.22 9.73 6.65
C PRO A 98 -4.95 9.57 7.49
N HIS A 99 -3.83 10.07 6.97
CA HIS A 99 -2.52 9.97 7.62
C HIS A 99 -1.86 11.34 7.71
N ARG A 100 -1.40 11.73 8.91
CA ARG A 100 -0.87 13.08 9.16
C ARG A 100 0.31 13.45 8.27
N SER A 101 1.18 12.49 7.94
CA SER A 101 2.33 12.69 7.05
C SER A 101 1.97 12.76 5.55
N PHE A 102 0.68 12.74 5.22
CA PHE A 102 0.18 12.69 3.85
C PHE A 102 -0.52 13.97 3.41
N ARG A 103 -0.41 15.03 4.23
CA ARG A 103 -0.75 16.41 3.90
C ARG A 103 0.41 17.09 3.18
#